data_AF-A0A3D3PS65-F1
#
_entry.id   AF-A0A3D3PS65-F1
#
_cell.length_a   1.000
_cell.length_b   1.000
_cell.length_c   1.000
_cell.angle_alpha   90.00
_cell.angle_beta   90.00
_cell.angle_gamma   90.00
#
_symmetry.space_group_name_H-M   'P 1'
#
loop_
_entity.id
_entity.type
_entity.pdbx_description
1 polymer ?
#
loop_
_entity_poly.entity_id
_entity_poly.type
_entity_poly.pdbx_seq_one_letter_code
_entity_poly.pdbx_strand_id
1 'polypeptide(L)' 'EVRGSGLMLGMVLAQGYLGRAKEISKAAEHQGLMVLIAGPDVVRLLPALVVSDAQIEQAVQLLRAALDAFLSPAQ' A
#
# COMPACT_ATOMS: atom_id res chain seq x y z
N GLU A 1 -3.18 5.70 -10.51
CA GLU A 1 -2.00 6.47 -10.98
C GLU A 1 -0.94 6.44 -9.89
N VAL A 2 0.35 6.34 -10.21
CA VAL A 2 1.44 6.41 -9.22
C VAL A 2 2.18 7.74 -9.37
N ARG A 3 2.39 8.45 -8.26
CA ARG A 3 3.04 9.76 -8.20
C ARG A 3 4.19 9.73 -7.20
N GLY A 4 5.14 10.65 -7.32
CA GLY A 4 6.25 10.78 -6.37
C GLY A 4 7.63 10.71 -7.02
N SER A 5 8.67 10.67 -6.19
CA SER A 5 10.07 10.63 -6.62
C SER A 5 10.92 9.83 -5.65
N GLY A 6 11.86 9.05 -6.19
CA GLY A 6 12.69 8.12 -5.41
C GLY A 6 11.84 7.14 -4.60
N LEU A 7 12.12 7.04 -3.30
CA LEU A 7 11.42 6.15 -2.38
C LEU A 7 10.15 6.76 -1.77
N MET A 8 9.79 8.00 -2.11
CA MET A 8 8.52 8.61 -1.71
C MET A 8 7.50 8.44 -2.83
N LEU A 9 6.67 7.39 -2.73
CA LEU A 9 5.70 7.03 -3.76
C LEU A 9 4.26 7.09 -3.21
N GLY A 10 3.37 7.75 -3.93
CA GLY A 10 1.93 7.81 -3.67
C GLY A 10 1.16 7.04 -4.73
N MET A 11 0.37 6.06 -4.29
CA MET A 11 -0.50 5.24 -5.12
C MET A 11 -1.93 5.77 -4.98
N VAL A 12 -2.43 6.41 -6.03
CA VAL A 12 -3.80 6.92 -6.10
C VAL A 12 -4.74 5.77 -6.44
N LEU A 13 -5.76 5.58 -5.61
CA LEU A 13 -6.77 4.53 -5.79
C LEU A 13 -7.61 4.76 -7.05
N ALA A 14 -8.04 3.66 -7.65
CA ALA A 14 -8.96 3.70 -8.79
C ALA A 14 -10.36 4.18 -8.36
N GLN A 15 -11.16 4.65 -9.31
CA GLN A 15 -12.44 5.33 -9.05
C GLN A 15 -13.42 4.53 -8.17
N GLY A 16 -13.46 3.20 -8.30
CA GLY A 16 -14.31 2.33 -7.47
C GLY A 16 -13.82 2.10 -6.02
N TYR A 17 -12.63 2.63 -5.68
CA TYR A 17 -11.99 2.45 -4.39
C TYR A 17 -11.59 3.77 -3.72
N LEU A 18 -12.00 4.91 -4.28
CA LEU A 18 -11.83 6.22 -3.65
C LEU A 18 -12.45 6.20 -2.24
N GLY A 19 -11.79 6.83 -1.27
CA GLY A 19 -12.17 6.82 0.14
C GLY A 19 -11.68 5.60 0.93
N ARG A 20 -11.17 4.56 0.26
CA ARG A 20 -10.86 3.25 0.90
C ARG A 20 -9.39 3.06 1.24
N ALA A 21 -8.56 4.11 1.20
CA ALA A 21 -7.14 4.00 1.53
C ALA A 21 -6.90 3.48 2.95
N LYS A 22 -7.80 3.80 3.89
CA LYS A 22 -7.74 3.30 5.26
C LYS A 22 -7.98 1.79 5.37
N GLU A 23 -8.87 1.24 4.56
CA GLU A 23 -9.13 -0.20 4.54
C GLU A 23 -7.93 -0.96 3.97
N ILE A 24 -7.30 -0.43 2.92
CA ILE A 24 -6.08 -1.00 2.33
C ILE A 24 -4.92 -0.94 3.32
N SER A 25 -4.75 0.17 4.05
CA SER A 25 -3.73 0.28 5.11
C SER A 25 -3.92 -0.79 6.18
N LYS A 26 -5.16 -1.00 6.64
CA LYS A 26 -5.48 -2.06 7.60
C LYS A 26 -5.19 -3.45 7.03
N ALA A 27 -5.55 -3.72 5.78
CA ALA A 27 -5.25 -4.99 5.14
C ALA A 27 -3.73 -5.23 5.06
N ALA A 28 -2.94 -4.20 4.78
CA ALA A 28 -1.48 -4.28 4.80
C ALA A 28 -0.94 -4.56 6.22
N GLU A 29 -1.49 -3.90 7.24
CA GLU A 29 -1.13 -4.14 8.65
C GLU A 29 -1.36 -5.60 9.04
N HIS A 30 -2.46 -6.23 8.59
CA HIS A 30 -2.74 -7.65 8.84
C HIS A 30 -1.72 -8.59 8.17
N GLN A 31 -1.09 -8.16 7.08
CA GLN A 31 0.01 -8.88 6.42
C GLN A 31 1.39 -8.51 6.99
N GLY A 32 1.45 -7.72 8.06
CA GLY A 32 2.72 -7.28 8.67
C GLY A 32 3.44 -6.17 7.90
N LEU A 33 2.76 -5.48 6.99
CA LEU A 33 3.29 -4.34 6.25
C LEU A 33 2.64 -3.04 6.74
N MET A 34 3.45 -2.09 7.20
CA MET A 34 2.96 -0.76 7.55
C MET A 34 3.09 0.19 6.35
N VAL A 35 1.97 0.78 5.94
CA VAL A 35 1.91 1.80 4.88
C VAL A 35 1.31 3.09 5.42
N LEU A 36 1.60 4.22 4.75
CA LEU A 36 1.06 5.52 5.14
C LEU A 36 -0.14 5.88 4.28
N ILE A 37 -0.96 6.80 4.75
CA ILE A 37 -2.07 7.38 3.99
C ILE A 37 -1.79 8.87 3.80
N ALA A 38 -1.84 9.36 2.57
CA ALA A 38 -1.62 10.78 2.23
C ALA A 38 -2.93 11.54 1.96
N GLY A 39 -4.06 10.84 2.02
CA GLY A 39 -5.42 11.34 1.83
C GLY A 39 -6.38 10.14 1.73
N PRO A 40 -7.71 10.36 1.72
CA PRO A 40 -8.70 9.27 1.67
C PRO A 40 -8.53 8.35 0.45
N ASP A 41 -7.88 8.83 -0.61
CA ASP A 41 -7.73 8.16 -1.90
C ASP A 41 -6.29 7.73 -2.21
N VAL A 42 -5.33 7.94 -1.30
CA VAL A 42 -3.91 7.77 -1.60
C VAL A 42 -3.19 6.98 -0.51
N VAL A 43 -2.63 5.84 -0.90
CA VAL A 43 -1.69 5.06 -0.09
C VAL A 43 -0.27 5.49 -0.42
N ARG A 44 0.57 5.73 0.59
CA ARG A 44 1.93 6.23 0.44
C ARG A 44 2.95 5.22 0.96
N LEU A 45 3.95 4.93 0.12
CA LEU A 45 5.15 4.20 0.45
C LEU A 45 6.27 5.21 0.75
N LEU A 46 6.87 5.06 1.93
CA LEU A 46 7.98 5.89 2.39
C LEU A 46 8.89 5.05 3.30
N PRO A 47 9.61 4.05 2.76
CA PRO A 47 10.58 3.30 3.54
C PRO A 47 11.79 4.17 3.91
N ALA A 48 12.60 3.68 4.84
CA ALA A 48 13.88 4.29 5.17
C ALA A 48 14.83 4.27 3.96
N LEU A 49 15.72 5.26 3.83
CA LEU A 49 16.68 5.35 2.72
C LEU A 49 17.72 4.20 2.70
N VAL A 50 17.85 3.48 3.82
CA VAL A 50 18.73 2.32 3.98
C VAL A 50 18.03 0.99 3.68
N VAL A 51 16.79 1.02 3.17
CA VAL A 51 16.07 -0.20 2.80
C VAL A 51 16.82 -0.94 1.70
N SER A 52 16.90 -2.26 1.85
CA SER A 52 17.51 -3.14 0.83
C SER A 52 16.49 -3.58 -0.22
N ASP A 53 16.98 -3.97 -1.39
CA ASP A 53 16.12 -4.50 -2.46
C ASP A 53 15.31 -5.72 -2.00
N ALA A 54 15.90 -6.61 -1.20
CA ALA A 54 15.20 -7.78 -0.65
C ALA A 54 14.03 -7.38 0.27
N GLN A 55 14.19 -6.31 1.06
CA GLN A 55 13.09 -5.78 1.89
C GLN A 55 12.00 -5.14 1.03
N ILE A 56 12.38 -4.47 -0.07
CA ILE A 56 11.41 -3.92 -1.03
C ILE A 56 10.62 -5.05 -1.69
N GLU A 57 11.28 -6.10 -2.16
CA GLU A 57 10.63 -7.27 -2.75
C GLU A 57 9.65 -7.91 -1.76
N GLN A 58 10.08 -8.13 -0.51
CA GLN A 58 9.21 -8.64 0.54
C GLN A 58 7.99 -7.72 0.76
N ALA A 59 8.20 -6.41 0.86
CA ALA A 59 7.11 -5.45 1.03
C ALA A 59 6.12 -5.50 -0.15
N VAL A 60 6.60 -5.66 -1.38
CA VAL A 60 5.75 -5.82 -2.56
C VAL A 60 4.91 -7.10 -2.48
N GLN A 61 5.48 -8.21 -2.01
CA GLN A 61 4.72 -9.46 -1.84
C GLN A 61 3.63 -9.32 -0.77
N LEU A 62 3.96 -8.72 0.38
CA LEU A 62 2.99 -8.47 1.45
C LEU A 62 1.88 -7.52 1.00
N LEU A 63 2.23 -6.47 0.26
CA LEU A 63 1.26 -5.53 -0.30
C LEU A 63 0.31 -6.21 -1.29
N ARG A 64 0.82 -7.11 -2.14
CA ARG A 64 -0.03 -7.91 -3.05
C ARG A 64 -1.01 -8.78 -2.26
N ALA A 65 -0.52 -9.53 -1.27
CA ALA A 65 -1.39 -10.35 -0.43
C ALA A 65 -2.46 -9.53 0.31
N ALA A 66 -2.11 -8.32 0.75
CA ALA A 66 -3.06 -7.41 1.38
C ALA A 66 -4.15 -6.93 0.41
N LEU A 67 -3.77 -6.58 -0.82
CA LEU A 67 -4.70 -6.18 -1.87
C LEU A 67 -5.60 -7.35 -2.29
N ASP A 68 -5.06 -8.56 -2.42
CA ASP A 68 -5.84 -9.75 -2.73
C ASP A 68 -6.86 -10.06 -1.63
N ALA A 69 -6.48 -9.93 -0.36
CA ALA A 69 -7.39 -10.07 0.77
C ALA A 69 -8.46 -8.97 0.80
N PHE A 70 -8.11 -7.74 0.42
CA PHE A 70 -9.05 -6.62 0.33
C PHE A 70 -10.04 -6.74 -0.84
N LEU A 71 -9.59 -7.30 -1.96
CA LEU A 71 -10.40 -7.50 -3.17
C LEU A 71 -11.26 -8.76 -3.11
N SER A 72 -10.82 -9.76 -2.35
CA SER A 72 -11.61 -10.96 -2.10
C SER A 72 -12.84 -10.55 -1.28
N PRO A 73 -14.07 -10.67 -1.82
CA PRO A 73 -15.25 -10.41 -1.02
C PRO A 73 -15.22 -11.39 0.16
N ALA A 74 -15.21 -10.85 1.38
CA ALA A 74 -15.51 -11.65 2.56
C ALA A 74 -16.84 -12.35 2.29
N GLN A 75 -16.83 -13.69 2.37
CA GLN A 75 -18.06 -14.47 2.48
C GLN A 75 -18.88 -14.00 3.67
#